data_AF-A0A1M4TZ55-F1
#
_entry.id   AF-A0A1M4TZ55-F1
#
_cell.length_a   1.000
_cell.length_b   1.000
_cell.length_c   1.000
_cell.angle_alpha   90.00
_cell.angle_beta   90.00
_cell.angle_gamma   90.00
#
_symmetry.space_group_name_H-M   'P 1'
#
loop_
_entity.id
_entity.type
_entity.pdbx_description
1 polymer ?
#
loop_
_entity_poly.entity_id
_entity_poly.type
_entity_poly.pdbx_seq_one_letter_code
_entity_poly.pdbx_strand_id
1 'polypeptide(L)' 'MIHKIKALYDEGNGLKIRAIARQLGLSRNTVRKYLRMDEAAIEV' A
#
# COMPACT_ATOMS: atom_id res chain seq x y z
N MET A 1 -1.84 7.02 -5.18
CA MET A 1 -2.14 6.31 -3.92
C MET A 1 -1.28 5.05 -3.72
N ILE A 2 -1.02 4.27 -4.78
CA ILE A 2 -0.13 3.09 -4.73
C ILE A 2 1.27 3.43 -4.22
N HIS A 3 1.90 4.49 -4.74
CA HIS A 3 3.27 4.84 -4.36
C HIS A 3 3.43 5.12 -2.86
N LYS A 4 2.44 5.79 -2.24
CA LYS A 4 2.45 6.04 -0.80
C LYS A 4 2.32 4.74 0.02
N ILE A 5 1.52 3.78 -0.45
CA ILE A 5 1.39 2.47 0.21
C ILE A 5 2.68 1.66 0.06
N LYS A 6 3.28 1.63 -1.14
CA LYS A 6 4.54 0.93 -1.40
C LYS A 6 5.70 1.54 -0.61
N ALA A 7 5.82 2.88 -0.58
CA ALA A 7 6.82 3.58 0.20
C ALA A 7 6.67 3.34 1.72
N LEU A 8 5.43 3.31 2.25
CA LEU A 8 5.21 2.99 3.66
C LEU A 8 5.50 1.52 3.99
N TYR A 9 5.28 0.61 3.05
CA TYR A 9 5.52 -0.82 3.23
C TYR A 9 7.00 -1.19 3.11
N ASP A 10 7.74 -0.48 2.25
CA ASP A 10 9.18 -0.59 2.06
C ASP A 10 9.64 -2.06 1.88
N GLU A 11 9.00 -2.75 0.92
CA GLU A 11 9.23 -4.17 0.61
C GLU A 11 9.11 -5.14 1.82
N GLY A 12 8.43 -4.72 2.89
CA GLY A 12 8.24 -5.49 4.12
C GLY A 12 9.07 -5.02 5.32
N ASN A 13 10.03 -4.12 5.09
CA ASN A 13 10.87 -3.49 6.11
C ASN A 13 10.19 -2.30 6.81
N GLY A 14 9.17 -1.72 6.17
CA GLY A 14 8.42 -0.60 6.69
C GLY A 14 7.22 -0.99 7.55
N LEU A 15 6.19 -0.15 7.50
CA LEU A 15 4.95 -0.35 8.24
C LEU A 15 4.23 -1.62 7.80
N LYS A 16 3.71 -2.37 8.78
CA LYS A 16 2.86 -3.53 8.49
C LYS A 16 1.52 -3.05 7.91
N ILE A 17 0.90 -3.91 7.08
CA ILE A 17 -0.40 -3.65 6.42
C ILE A 17 -1.46 -3.05 7.36
N ARG A 18 -1.53 -3.51 8.62
CA ARG A 18 -2.47 -2.98 9.63
C ARG A 18 -2.20 -1.52 10.02
N ALA A 19 -0.94 -1.11 10.09
CA ALA A 19 -0.56 0.27 10.40
C ALA A 19 -0.84 1.18 9.21
N ILE A 20 -0.46 0.75 8.00
CA ILE A 20 -0.74 1.48 6.75
C ILE A 20 -2.25 1.71 6.58
N ALA A 21 -3.06 0.66 6.79
CA ALA A 21 -4.52 0.74 6.71
C ALA A 21 -5.10 1.79 7.67
N ARG A 22 -4.65 1.79 8.95
CA ARG A 22 -5.10 2.78 9.94
C ARG A 22 -4.65 4.21 9.58
N GLN A 23 -3.40 4.37 9.17
CA GLN A 23 -2.83 5.67 8.84
C GLN A 23 -3.49 6.32 7.63
N LEU A 24 -3.90 5.51 6.64
CA LEU A 24 -4.51 6.00 5.41
C LEU A 24 -6.04 5.94 5.43
N GLY A 25 -6.67 5.45 6.50
CA GLY A 25 -8.12 5.24 6.55
C GLY A 25 -8.63 4.23 5.53
N LEU A 26 -7.80 3.27 5.13
CA LEU A 26 -8.11 2.28 4.08
C LEU A 26 -8.39 0.91 4.67
N SER A 27 -9.15 0.09 3.93
CA SER A 27 -9.30 -1.32 4.27
C SER A 27 -7.96 -2.07 4.10
N ARG A 28 -7.73 -3.08 4.95
CA ARG A 28 -6.56 -3.97 4.82
C ARG A 28 -6.52 -4.70 3.47
N ASN A 29 -7.67 -4.93 2.86
CA ASN A 29 -7.79 -5.57 1.55
C ASN A 29 -7.34 -4.64 0.43
N THR A 30 -7.68 -3.35 0.51
CA THR A 30 -7.21 -2.32 -0.41
C THR A 30 -5.68 -2.21 -0.37
N VAL A 31 -5.10 -2.19 0.83
CA VAL A 31 -3.63 -2.17 0.98
C VAL A 31 -2.99 -3.40 0.35
N ARG A 32 -3.52 -4.62 0.61
CA ARG A 32 -3.00 -5.85 -0.02
C ARG A 32 -3.13 -5.85 -1.55
N LYS A 33 -4.27 -5.39 -2.08
CA LYS A 33 -4.48 -5.27 -3.52
C LYS A 33 -3.40 -4.39 -4.13
N TYR A 34 -3.17 -3.23 -3.55
CA TYR A 34 -2.22 -2.25 -4.06
C TYR A 34 -0.75 -2.64 -3.89
N LEU A 35 -0.39 -3.39 -2.85
CA LEU A 35 0.96 -3.95 -2.72
C LEU A 35 1.26 -5.02 -3.79
N ARG A 36 0.23 -5.70 -4.31
CA ARG A 36 0.36 -6.74 -5.34
C ARG A 36 0.20 -6.23 -6.76
N MET A 37 -0.25 -4.98 -6.95
CA MET A 37 -0.39 -4.39 -8.27
C MET A 37 0.95 -3.81 -8.72
N ASP A 38 1.26 -4.01 -10.00
CA ASP A 38 2.38 -3.34 -10.64
C ASP A 38 2.12 -1.83 -10.71
N GLU A 39 3.17 -1.04 -10.52
CA GLU A 39 3.07 0.43 -10.51
C GLU A 39 2.56 1.00 -11.83
N ALA A 40 2.89 0.35 -12.96
CA ALA A 40 2.42 0.73 -14.29
C ALA A 40 0.90 0.57 -14.49
N ALA A 41 0.19 -0.14 -13.60
CA ALA A 41 -1.25 -0.34 -13.72
C ALA A 41 -2.08 0.86 -13.23
N ILE A 42 -1.44 1.87 -12.62
CA ILE A 42 -2.11 3.05 -12.07
C ILE A 42 -1.32 4.32 -12.43
N GLU A 43 -1.09 4.56 -13.72
CA GLU A 43 -0.85 5.91 -14.23
C GLU A 43 -2.13 6.41 -14.92
N VAL A 44 -2.73 7.45 -14.34
CA VAL A 44 -3.72 8.33 -14.97
C VAL A 44 -3.33 9.76 -14.58
#